data_AF-A0A8X8WHE8-F1
#
_entry.id   AF-A0A8X8WHE8-F1
#
_cell.length_a   1.000
_cell.length_b   1.000
_cell.length_c   1.000
_cell.angle_alpha   90.00
_cell.angle_beta   90.00
_cell.angle_gamma   90.00
#
_symmetry.space_group_name_H-M   'P 1'
#
loop_
_entity.id
_entity.type
_entity.pdbx_description
1 polymer ?
#
loop_
_entity_poly.entity_id
_entity_poly.type
_entity_poly.pdbx_seq_one_letter_code
_entity_poly.pdbx_strand_id
1 'polypeptide(L)'
;MLRVAGRRLSSLSWLSAQPSSAALASRNSFPLSDSSSNDHTASVSSPADCINSFPSLIRGFSSNAIAPGQDIGLMSELPTVAAIKNPSSKIVYDEHNHERYPPGDPSKRAFAYFVLTGGRFVYASLARLLVLKFVLSMSASKDVLALASLEVDLSSIEPGTTVTVKWRGKPVFIRRRTEDDINLANSVDLASLRDPQEDAVRVKNPEWLIVIGVCTHLGCIPLPNAGDYGGWFCPCHGSHYDISGRIRKGPAPYNLEVPTYSFLEENKLMIG
;
A
#
# COMPACT_ATOMS: atom_id res chain seq x y z
N MET A 1 15.56 -36.80 46.06
CA MET A 1 16.49 -35.67 45.81
C MET A 1 16.94 -35.71 44.36
N LEU A 2 16.36 -34.90 43.47
CA LEU A 2 16.85 -34.75 42.10
C LEU A 2 16.99 -33.26 41.78
N ARG A 3 18.23 -32.83 41.55
CA ARG A 3 18.60 -31.45 41.21
C ARG A 3 18.42 -31.26 39.71
N VAL A 4 17.59 -30.29 39.31
CA VAL A 4 17.51 -29.79 37.93
C VAL A 4 18.49 -28.62 37.78
N ALA A 5 19.40 -28.73 36.82
CA ALA A 5 20.42 -27.75 36.52
C ALA A 5 19.83 -26.53 35.79
N GLY A 6 20.07 -25.33 36.34
CA GLY A 6 19.74 -24.06 35.70
C GLY A 6 20.78 -23.66 34.66
N ARG A 7 20.31 -23.20 33.50
CA ARG A 7 21.11 -22.44 32.53
C ARG A 7 20.68 -20.98 32.57
N ARG A 8 21.61 -20.11 32.94
CA ARG A 8 21.51 -18.64 32.87
C ARG A 8 21.64 -18.19 31.41
N LEU A 9 20.72 -17.34 30.95
CA LEU A 9 20.88 -16.57 29.72
C LEU A 9 21.33 -15.15 30.09
N SER A 10 22.46 -14.77 29.51
CA SER A 10 23.13 -13.48 29.67
C SER A 10 22.47 -12.38 28.84
N SER A 11 22.58 -11.17 29.40
CA SER A 11 22.10 -9.85 29.00
C SER A 11 22.46 -9.42 27.57
N LEU A 12 21.49 -8.81 26.87
CA LEU A 12 21.72 -7.94 25.72
C LEU A 12 21.32 -6.51 26.08
N SER A 13 22.31 -5.63 26.01
CA SER A 13 22.25 -4.18 26.23
C SER A 13 21.59 -3.44 25.06
N TRP A 14 20.61 -2.59 25.35
CA TRP A 14 19.96 -1.69 24.39
C TRP A 14 20.79 -0.41 24.16
N LEU A 15 21.04 -0.07 22.89
CA LEU A 15 21.53 1.23 22.45
C LEU A 15 20.37 2.23 22.33
N SER A 16 20.57 3.42 22.87
CA SER A 16 19.70 4.59 22.79
C SER A 16 19.95 5.40 21.51
N ALA A 17 18.91 5.75 20.75
CA ALA A 17 18.95 6.73 19.67
C ALA A 17 18.16 7.99 20.06
N GLN A 18 18.80 9.16 19.93
CA GLN A 18 18.18 10.49 20.08
C GLN A 18 17.49 10.92 18.78
N PRO A 19 16.44 11.77 18.81
CA PRO A 19 15.86 12.36 17.60
C PRO A 19 16.39 13.78 17.34
N SER A 20 16.74 14.03 16.08
CA SER A 20 17.13 15.33 15.52
C SER A 20 15.93 16.21 15.20
N SER A 21 16.03 17.51 15.50
CA SER A 21 15.03 18.53 15.18
C SER A 21 15.16 19.01 13.72
N ALA A 22 14.06 19.05 12.98
CA ALA A 22 14.01 19.65 11.64
C ALA A 22 13.32 21.02 11.69
N ALA A 23 14.05 22.06 11.29
CA ALA A 23 13.53 23.40 11.02
C ALA A 23 13.07 23.48 9.56
N LEU A 24 11.90 24.06 9.32
CA LEU A 24 11.38 24.37 7.99
C LEU A 24 11.34 25.89 7.82
N ALA A 25 12.02 26.37 6.79
CA ALA A 25 12.05 27.75 6.36
C ALA A 25 11.50 27.89 4.93
N SER A 26 10.88 29.06 4.66
CA SER A 26 10.73 29.71 3.35
C SER A 26 9.67 29.10 2.40
N ARG A 27 8.83 29.83 1.64
CA ARG A 27 8.88 31.19 1.09
C ARG A 27 7.48 31.60 0.57
N ASN A 28 7.17 32.89 0.61
CA ASN A 28 6.12 33.54 -0.20
C ASN A 28 6.65 33.86 -1.62
N SER A 29 5.76 33.88 -2.63
CA SER A 29 5.75 34.80 -3.81
C SER A 29 4.48 34.60 -4.67
N PHE A 30 3.75 35.69 -4.94
CA PHE A 30 2.53 35.87 -5.78
C PHE A 30 2.88 36.02 -7.30
N PRO A 31 2.04 36.54 -8.27
CA PRO A 31 0.60 36.93 -8.33
C PRO A 31 -0.19 36.65 -9.67
N LEU A 32 -1.49 37.03 -9.66
CA LEU A 32 -2.29 37.78 -10.68
C LEU A 32 -3.15 37.11 -11.80
N SER A 33 -4.45 37.54 -11.82
CA SER A 33 -5.39 37.88 -12.95
C SER A 33 -5.76 36.81 -14.00
N ASP A 34 -6.95 36.73 -14.64
CA ASP A 34 -8.14 37.60 -14.77
C ASP A 34 -9.30 36.82 -15.43
N SER A 35 -10.55 37.36 -15.36
CA SER A 35 -11.69 37.18 -16.30
C SER A 35 -12.35 35.78 -16.47
N SER A 36 -13.62 35.56 -16.81
CA SER A 36 -14.88 36.31 -16.92
C SER A 36 -15.99 35.29 -17.29
N SER A 37 -17.18 35.40 -16.70
CA SER A 37 -18.53 35.10 -17.25
C SER A 37 -18.75 33.93 -18.24
N ASN A 38 -19.64 32.99 -17.86
CA ASN A 38 -20.93 32.79 -18.55
C ASN A 38 -21.83 31.77 -17.81
N ASP A 39 -23.05 32.22 -17.53
CA ASP A 39 -24.21 31.43 -17.13
C ASP A 39 -24.69 30.57 -18.30
N HIS A 40 -25.17 29.35 -18.02
CA HIS A 40 -26.38 28.82 -18.65
C HIS A 40 -27.09 27.82 -17.74
N THR A 41 -28.35 28.17 -17.50
CA THR A 41 -29.45 27.48 -16.81
C THR A 41 -29.81 26.13 -17.41
N ALA A 42 -30.12 25.15 -16.56
CA ALA A 42 -31.19 24.18 -16.80
C ALA A 42 -31.74 23.62 -15.48
N SER A 43 -33.06 23.53 -15.44
CA SER A 43 -33.97 23.47 -14.30
C SER A 43 -34.51 22.08 -13.98
N VAL A 44 -35.22 21.98 -12.84
CA VAL A 44 -36.25 20.97 -12.46
C VAL A 44 -35.63 19.70 -11.82
N SER A 45 -36.02 19.19 -10.64
CA SER A 45 -37.26 19.24 -9.84
C SER A 45 -36.97 18.82 -8.38
N SER A 46 -37.61 19.46 -7.39
CA SER A 46 -37.83 18.90 -6.05
C SER A 46 -38.99 17.89 -6.06
N PRO A 47 -39.11 17.04 -5.03
CA PRO A 47 -40.08 17.39 -3.99
C PRO A 47 -39.61 17.11 -2.55
N ALA A 48 -39.99 18.07 -1.68
CA ALA A 48 -40.49 17.99 -0.31
C ALA A 48 -40.08 16.83 0.65
N ASP A 49 -39.52 17.28 1.78
CA ASP A 49 -39.91 16.99 3.17
C ASP A 49 -40.03 15.55 3.67
N CYS A 50 -39.18 15.22 4.66
CA CYS A 50 -39.57 14.55 5.91
C CYS A 50 -38.48 14.68 7.00
N ILE A 51 -38.67 15.67 7.87
CA ILE A 51 -38.72 15.56 9.35
C ILE A 51 -37.60 14.77 10.07
N ASN A 52 -36.78 15.56 10.79
CA ASN A 52 -36.03 15.27 12.02
C ASN A 52 -36.66 14.19 12.91
N SER A 53 -35.85 13.31 13.54
CA SER A 53 -35.91 13.04 14.99
C SER A 53 -34.82 12.08 15.51
N PHE A 54 -34.31 12.44 16.70
CA PHE A 54 -33.59 11.67 17.74
C PHE A 54 -32.05 11.75 17.85
N PRO A 55 -31.52 11.83 19.09
CA PRO A 55 -30.51 12.79 19.47
C PRO A 55 -29.21 12.15 19.95
N SER A 56 -28.10 12.86 19.75
CA SER A 56 -26.78 12.51 20.24
C SER A 56 -26.68 12.71 21.77
N LEU A 57 -26.72 11.60 22.52
CA LEU A 57 -26.25 11.52 23.90
C LEU A 57 -24.71 11.44 23.92
N ILE A 58 -24.05 12.59 23.92
CA ILE A 58 -22.68 12.73 24.47
C ILE A 58 -22.68 13.94 25.38
N ARG A 59 -22.78 13.66 26.68
CA ARG A 59 -22.73 14.61 27.78
C ARG A 59 -21.27 15.06 27.96
N GLY A 60 -20.85 16.04 27.16
CA GLY A 60 -19.65 16.82 27.43
C GLY A 60 -19.89 17.75 28.62
N PHE A 61 -18.91 17.82 29.52
CA PHE A 61 -18.87 18.80 30.61
C PHE A 61 -18.87 20.21 30.01
N SER A 62 -20.00 20.92 30.11
CA SER A 62 -20.11 22.36 29.87
C SER A 62 -20.44 23.03 31.19
N SER A 63 -19.56 23.90 31.64
CA SER A 63 -19.77 24.80 32.77
C SER A 63 -21.02 25.65 32.51
N ASN A 64 -22.03 25.57 33.38
CA ASN A 64 -23.15 26.48 33.35
C ASN A 64 -22.68 27.87 33.82
N ALA A 65 -22.35 28.75 32.88
CA ALA A 65 -22.32 30.18 33.13
C ALA A 65 -23.76 30.70 32.98
N ILE A 66 -24.40 30.99 34.11
CA ILE A 66 -25.69 31.67 34.15
C ILE A 66 -25.43 33.13 33.79
N ALA A 67 -25.92 33.56 32.62
CA ALA A 67 -26.19 34.96 32.33
C ALA A 67 -27.60 35.07 31.73
N PRO A 68 -28.49 35.90 32.29
CA PRO A 68 -29.76 36.20 31.64
C PRO A 68 -29.50 37.23 30.53
N GLY A 69 -29.77 36.85 29.28
CA GLY A 69 -30.13 37.82 28.25
C GLY A 69 -31.55 38.32 28.53
N GLN A 70 -32.02 39.47 28.10
CA GLN A 70 -31.51 40.53 27.23
C GLN A 70 -32.63 41.60 27.33
N ASP A 71 -32.33 42.90 27.35
CA ASP A 71 -33.15 43.87 26.61
C ASP A 71 -32.51 45.27 26.54
N ILE A 72 -31.91 45.51 25.37
CA ILE A 72 -32.04 46.70 24.51
C ILE A 72 -32.14 48.08 25.18
N GLY A 73 -30.98 48.70 25.37
CA GLY A 73 -30.82 50.14 25.53
C GLY A 73 -29.55 50.60 24.83
N LEU A 74 -29.71 51.17 23.63
CA LEU A 74 -28.67 51.80 22.83
C LEU A 74 -27.96 52.89 23.64
N MET A 75 -26.73 52.65 24.13
CA MET A 75 -25.75 53.70 24.40
C MET A 75 -24.32 53.15 24.36
N SER A 76 -23.54 53.85 23.53
CA SER A 76 -22.09 53.80 23.34
C SER A 76 -21.29 53.47 24.61
N GLU A 77 -20.53 52.37 24.59
CA GLU A 77 -19.11 52.36 24.97
C GLU A 77 -18.46 51.00 24.67
N LEU A 78 -17.28 51.05 24.05
CA LEU A 78 -16.42 49.90 23.76
C LEU A 78 -15.99 49.21 25.08
N PRO A 79 -16.04 47.87 25.21
CA PRO A 79 -15.59 47.18 26.42
C PRO A 79 -14.06 47.02 26.40
N THR A 80 -13.31 48.11 26.27
CA THR A 80 -11.84 48.02 26.20
C THR A 80 -11.12 49.14 26.96
N VAL A 81 -11.82 49.95 27.76
CA VAL A 81 -11.17 50.95 28.61
C VAL A 81 -11.63 50.85 30.05
N ALA A 82 -11.39 49.68 30.65
CA ALA A 82 -11.24 49.57 32.10
C ALA A 82 -9.92 48.88 32.45
N ALA A 83 -8.85 49.27 31.76
CA ALA A 83 -7.50 49.05 32.26
C ALA A 83 -7.29 49.99 33.46
N ILE A 84 -7.58 49.48 34.66
CA ILE A 84 -7.24 50.15 35.91
C ILE A 84 -5.72 50.37 35.92
N LYS A 85 -5.34 51.63 35.76
CA LYS A 85 -3.97 52.15 35.94
C LYS A 85 -3.63 52.11 37.43
N ASN A 86 -3.11 50.98 37.91
CA ASN A 86 -1.98 50.93 38.84
C ASN A 86 -1.60 49.45 39.08
N PRO A 87 -0.41 48.97 38.66
CA PRO A 87 0.08 47.70 39.18
C PRO A 87 0.45 47.93 40.65
N SER A 88 -0.45 47.59 41.57
CA SER A 88 -0.03 47.41 42.96
C SER A 88 1.00 46.26 42.97
N SER A 89 2.09 46.39 43.72
CA SER A 89 3.14 45.36 43.84
C SER A 89 2.65 44.04 44.47
N LYS A 90 1.38 44.01 44.91
CA LYS A 90 0.76 42.87 45.53
C LYS A 90 -0.02 42.08 44.47
N ILE A 91 0.65 41.10 43.88
CA ILE A 91 -0.03 40.02 43.13
C ILE A 91 -0.79 39.21 44.17
N VAL A 92 -2.11 39.41 44.26
CA VAL A 92 -2.98 38.57 45.09
C VAL A 92 -3.38 37.38 44.22
N TYR A 93 -2.77 36.23 44.48
CA TYR A 93 -3.23 34.97 43.91
C TYR A 93 -4.59 34.62 44.53
N ASP A 94 -5.51 34.14 43.70
CA ASP A 94 -6.80 33.65 44.15
C ASP A 94 -6.61 32.32 44.92
N GLU A 95 -6.47 32.40 46.24
CA GLU A 95 -6.28 31.23 47.10
C GLU A 95 -7.55 30.38 47.29
N HIS A 96 -8.71 30.80 46.77
CA HIS A 96 -9.98 30.08 47.00
C HIS A 96 -10.07 28.72 46.30
N ASN A 97 -9.09 28.35 45.45
CA ASN A 97 -9.15 27.09 44.70
C ASN A 97 -7.81 26.34 44.65
N HIS A 98 -7.04 26.40 45.74
CA HIS A 98 -5.74 25.72 45.87
C HIS A 98 -5.77 24.55 46.87
N GLU A 99 -6.85 23.78 46.93
CA GLU A 99 -6.87 22.52 47.67
C GLU A 99 -5.93 21.51 47.02
N ARG A 100 -4.70 21.43 47.53
CA ARG A 100 -3.75 20.40 47.14
C ARG A 100 -4.08 19.13 47.90
N TYR A 101 -4.69 18.17 47.22
CA TYR A 101 -4.90 16.84 47.80
C TYR A 101 -3.56 16.26 48.29
N PRO A 102 -3.52 15.67 49.50
CA PRO A 102 -2.29 15.08 50.02
C PRO A 102 -1.83 13.93 49.11
N PRO A 103 -0.51 13.71 48.97
CA PRO A 103 -0.02 12.60 48.16
C PRO A 103 -0.49 11.27 48.76
N GLY A 104 -1.19 10.46 47.96
CA GLY A 104 -1.68 9.15 48.40
C GLY A 104 -0.56 8.16 48.76
N ASP A 105 -0.91 7.14 49.55
CA ASP A 105 0.00 6.14 50.11
C ASP A 105 0.95 5.54 49.05
N PRO A 106 2.28 5.60 49.26
CA PRO A 106 3.26 5.07 48.32
C PRO A 106 3.12 3.57 48.03
N SER A 107 2.71 2.77 49.01
CA SER A 107 2.57 1.31 48.90
C SER A 107 1.51 0.86 47.90
N LYS A 108 0.49 1.69 47.62
CA LYS A 108 -0.62 1.37 46.69
C LYS A 108 -0.29 1.69 45.23
N ARG A 109 0.77 2.48 44.98
CA ARG A 109 1.13 2.95 43.63
C ARG A 109 1.52 1.81 42.69
N ALA A 110 2.23 0.80 43.21
CA ALA A 110 2.64 -0.35 42.41
C ALA A 110 1.44 -1.10 41.83
N PHE A 111 0.41 -1.35 42.65
CA PHE A 111 -0.84 -1.96 42.20
C PHE A 111 -1.58 -1.06 41.20
N ALA A 112 -1.66 0.24 41.46
CA ALA A 112 -2.28 1.19 40.54
C ALA A 112 -1.58 1.24 39.17
N TYR A 113 -0.24 1.25 39.13
CA TYR A 113 0.51 1.19 37.87
C TYR A 113 0.38 -0.14 37.16
N PHE A 114 0.30 -1.25 37.90
CA PHE A 114 0.03 -2.56 37.33
C PHE A 114 -1.32 -2.60 36.62
N VAL A 115 -2.39 -2.13 37.27
CA VAL A 115 -3.73 -2.08 36.66
C VAL A 115 -3.78 -1.14 35.46
N LEU A 116 -3.21 0.07 35.58
CA LEU A 116 -3.19 1.06 34.50
C LEU A 116 -2.39 0.56 33.29
N THR A 117 -1.21 -0.01 33.52
CA THR A 117 -0.34 -0.50 32.44
C THR A 117 -0.91 -1.76 31.81
N GLY A 118 -1.48 -2.67 32.61
CA GLY A 118 -2.19 -3.85 32.12
C GLY A 118 -3.37 -3.47 31.21
N GLY A 119 -4.19 -2.50 31.62
CA GLY A 119 -5.27 -1.96 30.80
C GLY A 119 -4.77 -1.34 29.49
N ARG A 120 -3.69 -0.55 29.54
CA ARG A 120 -3.07 0.04 28.33
C ARG A 120 -2.51 -1.02 27.39
N PHE A 121 -1.93 -2.10 27.91
CA PHE A 121 -1.44 -3.21 27.11
C PHE A 121 -2.57 -3.92 26.35
N VAL A 122 -3.69 -4.20 27.03
CA VAL A 122 -4.88 -4.80 26.40
C VAL A 122 -5.44 -3.87 25.33
N TYR A 123 -5.61 -2.58 25.65
CA TYR A 123 -6.09 -1.57 24.70
C TYR A 123 -5.19 -1.47 23.46
N ALA A 124 -3.88 -1.34 23.65
CA ALA A 124 -2.92 -1.26 22.55
C ALA A 124 -2.92 -2.52 21.68
N SER A 125 -3.07 -3.70 22.31
CA SER A 125 -3.15 -4.98 21.60
C SER A 125 -4.41 -5.07 20.74
N LEU A 126 -5.57 -4.65 21.26
CA LEU A 126 -6.82 -4.61 20.51
C LEU A 126 -6.77 -3.60 19.36
N ALA A 127 -6.27 -2.38 19.61
CA ALA A 127 -6.08 -1.38 18.57
C ALA A 127 -5.17 -1.89 17.45
N ARG A 128 -4.06 -2.56 17.80
CA ARG A 128 -3.17 -3.21 16.84
C ARG A 128 -3.89 -4.26 16.00
N LEU A 129 -4.66 -5.16 16.62
CA LEU A 129 -5.39 -6.20 15.91
C LEU A 129 -6.43 -5.61 14.95
N LEU A 130 -7.16 -4.56 15.37
CA LEU A 130 -8.12 -3.87 14.52
C LEU A 130 -7.46 -3.24 13.30
N VAL A 131 -6.37 -2.49 13.49
CA VAL A 131 -5.60 -1.88 12.39
C VAL A 131 -5.05 -2.96 11.46
N LEU A 132 -4.46 -4.03 12.00
CA LEU A 132 -3.92 -5.12 11.18
C LEU A 132 -5.02 -5.81 10.37
N LYS A 133 -6.18 -6.10 10.98
CA LYS A 133 -7.29 -6.74 10.25
C LYS A 133 -7.86 -5.82 9.17
N PHE A 134 -7.95 -4.52 9.43
CA PHE A 134 -8.37 -3.55 8.44
C PHE A 134 -7.39 -3.48 7.26
N VAL A 135 -6.09 -3.37 7.52
CA VAL A 135 -5.06 -3.36 6.45
C VAL A 135 -5.05 -4.69 5.69
N LEU A 136 -5.12 -5.83 6.39
CA LEU A 136 -5.18 -7.15 5.74
C LEU A 136 -6.45 -7.34 4.92
N SER A 137 -7.54 -6.65 5.22
CA SER A 137 -8.76 -6.70 4.40
C SER A 137 -8.58 -6.04 3.03
N MET A 138 -7.60 -5.16 2.88
CA MET A 138 -7.21 -4.55 1.59
C MET A 138 -6.14 -5.36 0.85
N SER A 139 -5.63 -6.44 1.44
CA SER A 139 -4.67 -7.34 0.77
C SER A 139 -5.39 -8.35 -0.14
N ALA A 140 -4.63 -9.10 -0.95
CA ALA A 140 -5.20 -10.07 -1.87
C ALA A 140 -6.11 -11.08 -1.15
N SER A 141 -7.33 -11.25 -1.65
CA SER A 141 -8.33 -12.17 -1.12
C SER A 141 -7.97 -13.63 -1.43
N LYS A 142 -8.57 -14.58 -0.68
CA LYS A 142 -8.23 -16.00 -0.77
C LYS A 142 -8.51 -16.63 -2.14
N ASP A 143 -9.52 -16.14 -2.85
CA ASP A 143 -9.83 -16.52 -4.22
C ASP A 143 -8.74 -16.06 -5.20
N VAL A 144 -8.18 -14.86 -5.03
CA VAL A 144 -7.03 -14.39 -5.82
C VAL A 144 -5.78 -15.23 -5.53
N LEU A 145 -5.58 -15.65 -4.28
CA LEU A 145 -4.49 -16.56 -3.91
C LEU A 145 -4.72 -17.99 -4.40
N ALA A 146 -5.96 -18.44 -4.53
CA ALA A 146 -6.27 -19.75 -5.13
C ALA A 146 -5.91 -19.80 -6.62
N LEU A 147 -5.92 -18.64 -7.31
CA LEU A 147 -5.46 -18.49 -8.70
C LEU A 147 -3.92 -18.38 -8.81
N ALA A 148 -3.17 -18.63 -7.72
CA ALA A 148 -1.72 -18.49 -7.71
C ALA A 148 -1.00 -19.57 -8.52
N SER A 149 -1.58 -20.77 -8.61
CA SER A 149 -1.07 -21.91 -9.38
C SER A 149 -2.09 -22.34 -10.44
N LEU A 150 -1.61 -22.73 -11.61
CA LEU A 150 -2.43 -23.21 -12.72
C LEU A 150 -1.84 -24.50 -13.29
N GLU A 151 -2.68 -25.52 -13.42
CA GLU A 151 -2.35 -26.75 -14.13
C GLU A 151 -2.82 -26.65 -15.59
N VAL A 152 -1.91 -26.94 -16.52
CA VAL A 152 -2.19 -26.94 -17.97
C VAL A 152 -1.83 -28.30 -18.54
N ASP A 153 -2.74 -28.89 -19.31
CA ASP A 153 -2.50 -30.14 -20.03
C ASP A 153 -1.71 -29.88 -21.32
N LEU A 154 -0.55 -30.52 -21.44
CA LEU A 154 0.35 -30.35 -22.58
C LEU A 154 -0.02 -31.25 -23.77
N SER A 155 -0.87 -32.27 -23.57
CA SER A 155 -1.22 -33.25 -24.62
C SER A 155 -1.94 -32.64 -25.82
N SER A 156 -2.65 -31.53 -25.61
CA SER A 156 -3.42 -30.82 -26.63
C SER A 156 -2.59 -29.92 -27.56
N ILE A 157 -1.29 -29.78 -27.32
CA ILE A 157 -0.45 -28.78 -27.99
C ILE A 157 0.41 -29.44 -29.08
N GLU A 158 0.16 -29.07 -30.33
CA GLU A 158 0.94 -29.53 -31.49
C GLU A 158 2.29 -28.81 -31.59
N PRO A 159 3.34 -29.47 -32.11
CA PRO A 159 4.65 -28.85 -32.27
C PRO A 159 4.60 -27.65 -33.23
N GLY A 160 5.30 -26.57 -32.88
CA GLY A 160 5.30 -25.29 -33.59
C GLY A 160 4.14 -24.36 -33.24
N THR A 161 3.14 -24.83 -32.47
CA THR A 161 2.02 -24.00 -32.03
C THR A 161 2.30 -23.32 -30.69
N THR A 162 1.67 -22.16 -30.48
CA THR A 162 1.77 -21.39 -29.22
C THR A 162 0.38 -21.21 -28.65
N VAL A 163 0.16 -21.73 -27.45
CA VAL A 163 -1.09 -21.59 -26.71
C VAL A 163 -0.93 -20.47 -25.69
N THR A 164 -1.95 -19.61 -25.59
CA THR A 164 -1.98 -18.53 -24.59
C THR A 164 -2.95 -18.90 -23.49
N VAL A 165 -2.47 -18.96 -22.26
CA VAL A 165 -3.28 -19.24 -21.08
C VAL A 165 -3.21 -18.06 -20.11
N LYS A 166 -4.30 -17.76 -19.40
CA LYS A 166 -4.35 -16.66 -18.43
C LYS A 166 -3.89 -17.15 -17.06
N TRP A 167 -2.84 -16.54 -16.50
CA TRP A 167 -2.33 -16.82 -15.15
C TRP A 167 -2.07 -15.52 -14.40
N ARG A 168 -2.59 -15.37 -13.18
CA ARG A 168 -2.50 -14.13 -12.36
C ARG A 168 -2.90 -12.84 -13.13
N GLY A 169 -3.88 -12.95 -14.02
CA GLY A 169 -4.33 -11.83 -14.86
C GLY A 169 -3.41 -11.48 -16.04
N LYS A 170 -2.26 -12.14 -16.17
CA LYS A 170 -1.31 -11.99 -17.27
C LYS A 170 -1.47 -13.15 -18.28
N PRO A 171 -1.24 -12.93 -19.58
CA PRO A 171 -1.11 -14.03 -20.53
C PRO A 171 0.22 -14.75 -20.30
N VAL A 172 0.21 -16.08 -20.36
CA VAL A 172 1.40 -16.93 -20.41
C VAL A 172 1.36 -17.68 -21.73
N PHE A 173 2.45 -17.57 -22.48
CA PHE A 173 2.64 -18.30 -23.72
C PHE A 173 3.33 -19.62 -23.42
N ILE A 174 2.69 -20.70 -23.85
CA ILE A 174 3.23 -22.05 -23.82
C ILE A 174 3.43 -22.44 -25.28
N ARG A 175 4.70 -22.51 -25.70
CA ARG A 175 5.07 -22.93 -27.05
C ARG A 175 5.72 -24.30 -26.98
N ARG A 176 5.23 -25.21 -27.82
CA ARG A 176 5.91 -26.46 -28.11
C ARG A 176 6.83 -26.22 -29.31
N ARG A 177 8.13 -26.22 -29.08
CA ARG A 177 9.16 -25.90 -30.09
C ARG A 177 9.48 -27.12 -30.94
N THR A 178 9.78 -26.89 -32.22
CA THR A 178 10.36 -27.90 -33.11
C THR A 178 11.87 -28.01 -32.89
N GLU A 179 12.50 -29.06 -33.42
CA GLU A 179 13.97 -29.21 -33.39
C GLU A 179 14.67 -28.04 -34.10
N ASP A 180 14.12 -27.57 -35.21
CA ASP A 180 14.63 -26.41 -35.94
C ASP A 180 14.55 -25.12 -35.10
N ASP A 181 13.45 -24.91 -34.37
CA ASP A 181 13.29 -23.77 -33.44
C ASP A 181 14.35 -23.81 -32.33
N ILE A 182 14.66 -25.00 -31.81
CA ILE A 182 15.68 -25.19 -30.76
C ILE A 182 17.08 -24.90 -31.31
N ASN A 183 17.39 -25.40 -32.51
CA ASN A 183 18.67 -25.16 -33.18
C ASN A 183 18.85 -23.67 -33.53
N LEU A 184 17.77 -23.00 -33.96
CA LEU A 184 17.77 -21.56 -34.19
C LEU A 184 18.04 -20.81 -32.88
N ALA A 185 17.35 -21.15 -31.78
CA ALA A 185 17.56 -20.50 -30.50
C ALA A 185 19.01 -20.60 -29.99
N ASN A 186 19.63 -21.77 -30.16
CA ASN A 186 20.98 -22.07 -29.69
C ASN A 186 22.09 -21.50 -30.58
N SER A 187 21.81 -21.27 -31.87
CA SER A 187 22.79 -20.70 -32.82
C SER A 187 22.89 -19.17 -32.76
N VAL A 188 22.06 -18.50 -31.95
CA VAL A 188 22.12 -17.05 -31.75
C VAL A 188 23.36 -16.65 -30.96
N ASP A 189 24.13 -15.72 -31.51
CA ASP A 189 25.24 -15.08 -30.79
C ASP A 189 24.75 -14.29 -29.57
N LEU A 190 25.21 -14.68 -28.40
CA LEU A 190 24.84 -14.08 -27.11
C LEU A 190 25.33 -12.63 -26.98
N ALA A 191 26.45 -12.28 -27.60
CA ALA A 191 27.00 -10.91 -27.54
C ALA A 191 26.15 -9.89 -28.30
N SER A 192 25.39 -10.36 -29.30
CA SER A 192 24.45 -9.53 -30.06
C SER A 192 23.18 -9.19 -29.29
N LEU A 193 22.89 -9.91 -28.19
CA LEU A 193 21.67 -9.72 -27.40
C LEU A 193 21.83 -8.55 -26.44
N ARG A 194 20.74 -7.80 -26.27
CA ARG A 194 20.68 -6.72 -25.27
C ARG A 194 20.73 -7.27 -23.84
N ASP A 195 20.07 -8.40 -23.63
CA ASP A 195 20.03 -9.14 -22.36
C ASP A 195 20.57 -10.56 -22.64
N PRO A 196 21.90 -10.77 -22.53
CA PRO A 196 22.54 -12.03 -22.89
C PRO A 196 22.07 -13.18 -21.99
N GLN A 197 21.34 -14.11 -22.58
CA GLN A 197 20.86 -15.30 -21.88
C GLN A 197 20.84 -16.50 -22.83
N GLU A 198 21.45 -17.59 -22.38
CA GLU A 198 21.40 -18.89 -23.07
C GLU A 198 19.99 -19.49 -22.98
N ASP A 199 19.59 -20.22 -24.02
CA ASP A 199 18.29 -20.88 -24.05
C ASP A 199 18.15 -21.95 -22.96
N ALA A 200 19.22 -22.72 -22.72
CA ALA A 200 19.25 -23.78 -21.69
C ALA A 200 19.00 -23.26 -20.26
N VAL A 201 19.27 -21.97 -20.00
CA VAL A 201 18.98 -21.34 -18.69
C VAL A 201 17.52 -20.90 -18.60
N ARG A 202 16.88 -20.62 -19.74
CA ARG A 202 15.49 -20.15 -19.81
C ARG A 202 14.48 -21.28 -19.76
N VAL A 203 14.85 -22.46 -20.24
CA VAL A 203 13.95 -23.63 -20.31
C VAL A 203 14.50 -24.80 -19.51
N LYS A 204 13.62 -25.53 -18.84
CA LYS A 204 13.96 -26.82 -18.20
C LYS A 204 14.02 -27.97 -19.21
N ASN A 205 13.05 -28.00 -20.14
CA ASN A 205 12.97 -28.96 -21.23
C ASN A 205 13.04 -28.19 -22.56
N PRO A 206 13.92 -28.54 -23.49
CA PRO A 206 14.13 -27.77 -24.72
C PRO A 206 12.89 -27.75 -25.63
N GLU A 207 12.05 -28.79 -25.60
CA GLU A 207 10.78 -28.83 -26.35
C GLU A 207 9.78 -27.77 -25.88
N TRP A 208 9.82 -27.37 -24.60
CA TRP A 208 8.78 -26.54 -24.00
C TRP A 208 9.32 -25.19 -23.57
N LEU A 209 8.83 -24.14 -24.21
CA LEU A 209 9.09 -22.77 -23.81
C LEU A 209 7.85 -22.17 -23.16
N ILE A 210 8.02 -21.72 -21.93
CA ILE A 210 6.98 -21.07 -21.14
C ILE A 210 7.46 -19.67 -20.78
N VAL A 211 6.76 -18.65 -21.26
CA VAL A 211 7.10 -17.25 -21.01
C VAL A 211 5.85 -16.44 -20.69
N ILE A 212 5.98 -15.43 -19.83
CA ILE A 212 4.92 -14.47 -19.57
C ILE A 212 4.81 -13.53 -20.77
N GLY A 213 3.62 -13.49 -21.37
CA GLY A 213 3.30 -12.68 -22.56
C GLY A 213 3.12 -11.19 -22.26
N VAL A 214 3.93 -10.63 -21.37
CA VAL A 214 3.91 -9.22 -20.99
C VAL A 214 5.21 -8.59 -21.45
N CYS A 215 5.11 -7.69 -22.43
CA CYS A 215 6.25 -6.98 -23.00
C CYS A 215 6.94 -6.16 -21.91
N THR A 216 8.25 -6.32 -21.76
CA THR A 216 9.06 -5.67 -20.70
C THR A 216 9.25 -4.17 -20.91
N HIS A 217 8.77 -3.61 -22.03
CA HIS A 217 8.73 -2.17 -22.25
C HIS A 217 7.69 -1.49 -21.35
N LEU A 218 6.40 -1.72 -21.64
CA LEU A 218 5.27 -1.06 -20.97
C LEU A 218 4.07 -2.02 -20.73
N GLY A 219 4.28 -3.33 -20.84
CA GLY A 219 3.28 -4.33 -20.44
C GLY A 219 2.25 -4.74 -21.49
N CYS A 220 2.39 -4.30 -22.75
CA CYS A 220 1.54 -4.79 -23.86
C CYS A 220 1.71 -6.31 -24.09
N ILE A 221 0.73 -6.93 -24.76
CA ILE A 221 0.76 -8.36 -25.12
C ILE A 221 1.41 -8.52 -26.50
N PRO A 222 2.57 -9.21 -26.62
CA PRO A 222 3.17 -9.52 -27.91
C PRO A 222 2.33 -10.53 -28.71
N LEU A 223 2.23 -10.35 -30.03
CA LEU A 223 1.60 -11.33 -30.91
C LEU A 223 2.55 -12.49 -31.19
N PRO A 224 2.11 -13.76 -31.10
CA PRO A 224 2.91 -14.93 -31.43
C PRO A 224 3.12 -15.06 -32.95
N ASN A 225 4.22 -15.71 -33.35
CA ASN A 225 4.60 -15.98 -34.73
C ASN A 225 4.66 -14.72 -35.61
N ALA A 226 5.05 -13.59 -35.02
CA ALA A 226 5.11 -12.30 -35.69
C ALA A 226 6.46 -11.60 -35.46
N GLY A 227 6.82 -10.72 -36.38
CA GLY A 227 8.06 -9.95 -36.36
C GLY A 227 9.26 -10.66 -36.99
N ASP A 228 10.35 -9.91 -37.13
CA ASP A 228 11.57 -10.28 -37.87
C ASP A 228 12.28 -11.57 -37.41
N TYR A 229 12.00 -12.10 -36.21
CA TYR A 229 12.74 -13.22 -35.59
C TYR A 229 11.90 -14.46 -35.29
N GLY A 230 10.69 -14.56 -35.84
CA GLY A 230 9.84 -15.76 -35.75
C GLY A 230 9.29 -16.10 -34.36
N GLY A 231 9.57 -15.29 -33.34
CA GLY A 231 9.04 -15.45 -31.98
C GLY A 231 7.79 -14.61 -31.78
N TRP A 232 7.97 -13.41 -31.20
CA TRP A 232 6.87 -12.51 -30.88
C TRP A 232 7.11 -11.07 -31.30
N PHE A 233 6.04 -10.36 -31.63
CA PHE A 233 6.08 -8.94 -31.98
C PHE A 233 5.12 -8.13 -31.11
N CYS A 234 5.64 -7.10 -30.45
CA CYS A 234 4.83 -6.15 -29.70
C CYS A 234 4.52 -4.92 -30.57
N PRO A 235 3.25 -4.72 -30.99
CA PRO A 235 2.86 -3.67 -31.93
C PRO A 235 2.86 -2.27 -31.30
N CYS A 236 2.91 -2.17 -29.97
CA CYS A 236 2.84 -0.89 -29.28
C CYS A 236 4.00 0.04 -29.64
N HIS A 237 5.23 -0.49 -29.68
CA HIS A 237 6.45 0.28 -29.99
C HIS A 237 7.46 -0.52 -30.81
N GLY A 238 7.00 -1.60 -31.48
CA GLY A 238 7.84 -2.40 -32.37
C GLY A 238 8.95 -3.19 -31.67
N SER A 239 8.65 -3.83 -30.53
CA SER A 239 9.63 -4.75 -29.90
C SER A 239 9.53 -6.14 -30.50
N HIS A 240 10.66 -6.69 -30.95
CA HIS A 240 10.74 -8.02 -31.56
C HIS A 240 11.49 -8.98 -30.65
N TYR A 241 10.85 -10.11 -30.38
CA TYR A 241 11.40 -11.20 -29.59
C TYR A 241 11.68 -12.41 -30.48
N ASP A 242 12.77 -13.10 -30.19
CA ASP A 242 13.11 -14.36 -30.86
C ASP A 242 12.28 -15.54 -30.33
N ILE A 243 12.53 -16.73 -30.88
CA ILE A 243 11.83 -17.97 -30.53
C ILE A 243 12.01 -18.42 -29.08
N SER A 244 13.02 -17.91 -28.37
CA SER A 244 13.29 -18.14 -26.93
C SER A 244 12.65 -17.05 -26.05
N GLY A 245 11.99 -16.06 -26.66
CA GLY A 245 11.40 -14.91 -25.98
C GLY A 245 12.44 -13.86 -25.59
N ARG A 246 13.60 -13.83 -26.23
CA ARG A 246 14.67 -12.86 -25.97
C ARG A 246 14.50 -11.62 -26.84
N ILE A 247 14.74 -10.44 -26.27
CA ILE A 247 14.60 -9.18 -26.99
C ILE A 247 15.73 -9.00 -28.00
N ARG A 248 15.38 -8.75 -29.26
CA ARG A 248 16.34 -8.51 -30.34
C ARG A 248 16.35 -7.07 -30.81
N LYS A 249 15.16 -6.48 -30.96
CA LYS A 249 14.96 -5.14 -31.55
C LYS A 249 13.83 -4.40 -30.85
N GLY A 250 13.90 -3.08 -30.84
CA GLY A 250 12.90 -2.19 -30.26
C GLY A 250 13.30 -1.64 -28.89
N PRO A 251 12.39 -0.97 -28.17
CA PRO A 251 12.68 -0.27 -26.91
C PRO A 251 12.64 -1.16 -25.64
N ALA A 252 12.14 -2.39 -25.71
CA ALA A 252 12.06 -3.26 -24.54
C ALA A 252 13.45 -3.54 -23.93
N PRO A 253 13.67 -3.31 -22.62
CA PRO A 253 14.99 -3.44 -22.02
C PRO A 253 15.42 -4.90 -21.78
N TYR A 254 14.48 -5.79 -21.48
CA TYR A 254 14.75 -7.16 -21.01
C TYR A 254 14.04 -8.23 -21.85
N ASN A 255 14.50 -9.47 -21.75
CA ASN A 255 13.83 -10.64 -22.31
C ASN A 255 12.46 -10.89 -21.65
N LEU A 256 11.57 -11.64 -22.30
CA LEU A 256 10.31 -12.06 -21.68
C LEU A 256 10.59 -12.92 -20.44
N GLU A 257 9.86 -12.64 -19.37
CA GLU A 257 10.00 -13.31 -18.09
C GLU A 257 9.58 -14.79 -18.21
N VAL A 258 10.38 -15.70 -17.67
CA VAL A 258 10.04 -17.12 -17.55
C VAL A 258 9.40 -17.30 -16.17
N PRO A 259 8.14 -17.75 -16.07
CA PRO A 259 7.50 -17.97 -14.77
C PRO A 259 8.13 -19.17 -14.06
N THR A 260 7.88 -19.30 -12.76
CA THR A 260 8.21 -20.54 -12.04
C THR A 260 7.22 -21.63 -12.45
N TYR A 261 7.73 -22.75 -12.96
CA TYR A 261 6.90 -23.89 -13.36
C TYR A 261 7.56 -25.23 -13.02
N SER A 262 6.76 -26.29 -12.93
CA SER A 262 7.21 -27.68 -12.79
C SER A 262 6.38 -28.61 -13.68
N PHE A 263 7.01 -29.67 -14.19
CA PHE A 263 6.31 -30.75 -14.88
C PHE A 263 5.85 -31.76 -13.84
N LEU A 264 4.57 -32.15 -13.90
CA LEU A 264 4.00 -33.22 -13.10
C LEU A 264 4.00 -34.53 -13.89
N GLU A 265 3.79 -35.63 -13.15
CA GLU A 265 3.37 -36.90 -13.73
C GLU A 265 2.04 -36.67 -14.48
N GLU A 266 1.81 -37.34 -15.62
CA GLU A 266 0.63 -37.18 -16.52
C GLU A 266 0.69 -36.07 -17.58
N ASN A 267 1.87 -35.61 -18.05
CA ASN A 267 2.00 -34.55 -19.08
C ASN A 267 1.31 -33.22 -18.71
N LYS A 268 1.18 -32.95 -17.40
CA LYS A 268 0.64 -31.69 -16.89
C LYS A 268 1.77 -30.74 -16.52
N LEU A 269 1.58 -29.47 -16.83
CA LEU A 269 2.46 -28.37 -16.44
C LEU A 269 1.79 -27.59 -15.31
N MET A 270 2.49 -27.45 -14.18
CA MET A 270 2.09 -26.49 -13.14
C MET A 270 2.86 -25.20 -13.30
N ILE A 271 2.13 -24.08 -13.32
CA ILE A 271 2.68 -22.72 -13.34
C ILE A 271 2.33 -22.05 -12.02
N GLY A 272 3.33 -21.58 -11.29
CA GLY A 272 3.19 -20.80 -10.05
C GLY A 272 3.48 -21.54 -8.76
#